data_AF-A0A9W9Z3L8-F1
#
_entry.id   AF-A0A9W9Z3L8-F1
#
_cell.length_a   1.000
_cell.length_b   1.000
_cell.length_c   1.000
_cell.angle_alpha   90.00
_cell.angle_beta   90.00
_cell.angle_gamma   90.00
#
_symmetry.space_group_name_H-M   'P 1'
#
loop_
_entity.id
_entity.type
_entity.pdbx_description
1 polymer ?
#
loop_
_entity_poly.entity_id
_entity_poly.type
_entity_poly.pdbx_seq_one_letter_code
_entity_poly.pdbx_strand_id
1 'polypeptide(L)'
;MTAIHSPAFFTSLYGYKLCMRINLNGVDSGVGKHVALFVHMMQGDYDNILEWPFTGRIALSIMDQSDGAEYRQHISETLVAKPNLLAFQRPTAPRNYKGYGYVEFAPIEQIRDPQYVKNNTMLVRIQIFH
;
A
#
# COMPACT_ATOMS: atom_id res chain seq x y z
N MET A 1 4.68 -15.15 10.94
CA MET A 1 5.24 -13.92 10.33
C MET A 1 4.16 -12.86 10.33
N THR A 2 4.46 -11.68 10.87
CA THR A 2 3.44 -10.70 11.24
C THR A 2 3.19 -9.72 10.09
N ALA A 3 1.99 -9.76 9.51
CA ALA A 3 1.50 -8.69 8.65
C ALA A 3 1.18 -7.47 9.51
N ILE A 4 1.71 -6.30 9.14
CA ILE A 4 1.41 -5.03 9.81
C ILE A 4 0.42 -4.28 8.93
N HIS A 5 -0.59 -3.66 9.54
CA HIS A 5 -1.58 -2.86 8.82
C HIS A 5 -1.48 -1.40 9.27
N SER A 6 -1.57 -0.48 8.33
CA SER A 6 -1.69 0.95 8.65
C SER A 6 -3.04 1.23 9.32
N PRO A 7 -3.18 2.37 10.02
CA PRO A 7 -4.48 2.96 10.25
C PRO A 7 -5.24 3.16 8.93
N ALA A 8 -6.57 3.25 9.04
CA ALA A 8 -7.40 3.61 7.91
C ALA A 8 -7.18 5.07 7.50
N PHE A 9 -7.25 5.34 6.21
CA PHE A 9 -7.23 6.69 5.64
C PHE A 9 -8.25 6.78 4.52
N PHE A 10 -8.63 8.00 4.17
CA PHE A 10 -9.59 8.28 3.10
C PHE A 10 -8.89 8.85 1.87
N THR A 11 -9.42 8.58 0.68
CA THR A 11 -8.90 9.17 -0.57
C THR A 11 -9.20 10.67 -0.67
N SER A 12 -10.29 11.13 -0.05
CA SER A 12 -10.73 12.52 0.03
C SER A 12 -11.70 12.68 1.22
N LEU A 13 -12.18 13.91 1.51
CA LEU A 13 -13.09 14.19 2.63
C LEU A 13 -14.33 13.27 2.67
N TYR A 14 -14.88 12.97 1.48
CA TYR A 14 -16.05 12.10 1.29
C TYR A 14 -15.70 10.87 0.44
N GLY A 15 -14.43 10.45 0.50
CA GLY A 15 -13.87 9.45 -0.41
C GLY A 15 -13.92 8.01 0.11
N TYR A 16 -13.27 7.12 -0.63
CA TYR A 16 -13.13 5.72 -0.25
C TYR A 16 -12.23 5.58 0.98
N LYS A 17 -12.51 4.60 1.83
CA LYS A 17 -11.66 4.25 2.97
C LYS A 17 -10.76 3.07 2.63
N LEU A 18 -9.47 3.20 2.93
CA LEU A 18 -8.46 2.18 2.66
C LEU A 18 -7.52 1.99 3.85
N CYS A 19 -6.80 0.87 3.86
CA CYS A 19 -5.58 0.72 4.63
C CYS A 19 -4.51 0.01 3.79
N MET A 20 -3.26 0.12 4.23
CA MET A 20 -2.14 -0.62 3.66
C MET A 20 -1.78 -1.81 4.56
N ARG A 21 -1.32 -2.90 3.95
CA ARG A 21 -0.68 -4.04 4.59
C ARG A 21 0.76 -4.14 4.14
N ILE A 22 1.68 -4.28 5.08
CA ILE A 22 3.10 -4.56 4.84
C ILE A 22 3.51 -5.88 5.49
N ASN A 23 4.30 -6.66 4.77
CA ASN A 23 4.95 -7.87 5.28
C ASN A 23 6.46 -7.70 5.13
N LEU A 24 7.15 -7.36 6.22
CA LEU A 24 8.58 -7.03 6.20
C LEU A 24 9.48 -8.24 5.87
N ASN A 25 9.04 -9.46 6.17
CA ASN A 25 9.76 -10.69 5.82
C ASN A 25 9.12 -11.43 4.63
N GLY A 26 8.29 -10.73 3.84
CA GLY A 26 7.63 -11.28 2.66
C GLY A 26 6.40 -12.14 2.93
N VAL A 27 5.78 -12.56 1.84
CA VAL A 27 4.67 -13.53 1.75
C VAL A 27 4.90 -14.42 0.53
N ASP A 28 4.25 -15.58 0.47
CA ASP A 28 4.30 -16.51 -0.67
C ASP A 28 5.73 -16.73 -1.21
N SER A 29 5.99 -16.47 -2.49
CA SER A 29 7.31 -16.61 -3.13
C SER A 29 8.37 -15.64 -2.59
N GLY A 30 7.96 -14.55 -1.95
CA GLY A 30 8.84 -13.50 -1.45
C GLY A 30 9.36 -13.71 -0.03
N VAL A 31 8.95 -14.77 0.67
CA VAL A 31 9.36 -15.02 2.07
C VAL A 31 10.88 -15.01 2.23
N GLY A 32 11.37 -14.18 3.16
CA GLY A 32 12.79 -14.02 3.47
C GLY A 32 13.61 -13.27 2.41
N LYS A 33 12.99 -12.83 1.31
CA LYS A 33 13.68 -12.18 0.18
C LYS A 33 13.15 -10.78 -0.12
N HIS A 34 11.85 -10.58 -0.01
CA HIS A 34 11.19 -9.32 -0.38
C HIS A 34 10.30 -8.80 0.74
N VAL A 35 10.20 -7.47 0.85
CA VAL A 35 9.09 -6.80 1.50
C VAL A 35 7.90 -6.84 0.54
N ALA A 36 6.71 -7.10 1.07
CA ALA A 36 5.47 -7.07 0.30
C ALA A 36 4.56 -5.92 0.76
N LEU A 37 3.90 -5.25 -0.18
CA LEU A 37 2.95 -4.17 0.08
C LEU A 37 1.61 -4.42 -0.62
N PHE A 38 0.52 -4.18 0.08
CA PHE A 38 -0.84 -4.33 -0.45
C PHE A 38 -1.74 -3.19 0.04
N VAL A 39 -2.68 -2.77 -0.81
CA VAL A 39 -3.79 -1.93 -0.42
C VAL A 39 -5.04 -2.78 -0.19
N HIS A 40 -5.85 -2.40 0.79
CA HIS A 40 -7.13 -3.02 1.10
C HIS A 40 -8.22 -1.95 1.15
N MET A 41 -9.35 -2.19 0.48
CA MET A 41 -10.57 -1.40 0.68
C MET A 41 -11.18 -1.71 2.06
N MET A 42 -11.74 -0.70 2.69
CA MET A 42 -12.40 -0.78 3.99
C MET A 42 -13.80 -0.16 3.92
N GLN A 43 -14.71 -0.60 4.78
CA GLN A 43 -16.03 0.03 4.88
C GLN A 43 -15.90 1.48 5.32
N GLY A 44 -16.37 2.38 4.46
CA GLY A 44 -16.39 3.82 4.67
C GLY A 44 -17.78 4.36 4.91
N ASP A 45 -17.86 5.55 5.50
CA ASP A 45 -19.12 6.21 5.82
C ASP A 45 -19.88 6.68 4.55
N TYR A 46 -19.18 6.75 3.41
CA TYR A 46 -19.67 7.24 2.13
C TYR A 46 -19.86 6.14 1.08
N ASP A 47 -19.74 4.86 1.46
CA ASP A 47 -19.80 3.72 0.53
C ASP A 47 -21.11 3.65 -0.27
N ASN A 48 -22.19 4.26 0.22
CA ASN A 48 -23.51 4.30 -0.43
C ASN A 48 -23.63 5.37 -1.53
N ILE A 49 -22.77 6.39 -1.53
CA ILE A 49 -22.78 7.48 -2.51
C ILE A 49 -21.60 7.41 -3.49
N LEU A 50 -20.61 6.57 -3.20
CA LEU A 50 -19.45 6.35 -4.07
C LEU A 50 -19.78 5.33 -5.18
N GLU A 51 -19.12 5.50 -6.32
CA GLU A 51 -19.17 4.54 -7.41
C GLU A 51 -18.40 3.26 -7.06
N TRP A 52 -18.88 2.12 -7.54
CA TRP A 52 -18.19 0.85 -7.34
C TRP A 52 -18.17 0.02 -8.62
N PRO A 53 -17.10 -0.76 -8.87
CA PRO A 53 -15.88 -0.90 -8.04
C PRO A 53 -14.97 0.34 -8.11
N PHE A 54 -14.06 0.49 -7.13
CA PHE A 54 -13.05 1.54 -7.18
C PHE A 54 -12.20 1.41 -8.45
N THR A 55 -12.05 2.51 -9.19
CA THR A 55 -11.18 2.61 -10.35
C THR A 55 -10.21 3.77 -10.17
N GLY A 56 -9.01 3.64 -10.74
CA GLY A 56 -7.97 4.66 -10.62
C GLY A 56 -6.58 4.06 -10.51
N ARG A 57 -5.59 4.93 -10.30
CA ARG A 57 -4.19 4.54 -10.09
C ARG A 57 -3.82 4.72 -8.62
N ILE A 58 -3.05 3.77 -8.09
CA ILE A 58 -2.50 3.83 -6.75
C ILE A 58 -1.00 3.62 -6.86
N ALA A 59 -0.21 4.59 -6.40
CA ALA A 59 1.23 4.39 -6.21
C ALA A 59 1.50 4.01 -4.76
N LEU A 60 2.31 2.97 -4.58
CA LEU A 60 2.88 2.55 -3.31
C LEU A 60 4.37 2.85 -3.36
N SER A 61 4.90 3.48 -2.31
CA SER A 61 6.32 3.85 -2.23
C SER A 61 6.92 3.50 -0.87
N ILE A 62 8.12 2.93 -0.85
CA ILE A 62 9.02 3.01 0.30
C ILE A 62 9.94 4.22 0.10
N MET A 63 9.91 5.13 1.06
CA MET A 63 10.53 6.44 0.91
C MET A 63 12.00 6.39 1.32
N ASP A 64 12.87 6.77 0.40
CA ASP A 64 14.21 7.29 0.72
C ASP A 64 14.14 8.53 1.62
N GLN A 65 14.87 8.48 2.74
CA GLN A 65 14.91 9.45 3.84
C GLN A 65 16.23 10.26 3.87
N SER A 66 16.98 10.29 2.77
CA SER A 66 18.17 11.12 2.60
C SER A 66 17.84 12.61 2.75
N ASP A 67 18.75 13.43 3.27
CA ASP A 67 18.43 14.82 3.63
C ASP A 67 18.18 15.72 2.41
N GLY A 68 18.87 15.50 1.28
CA GLY A 68 18.62 16.21 0.02
C GLY A 68 17.49 15.57 -0.78
N ALA A 69 16.36 16.29 -0.94
CA ALA A 69 15.14 15.78 -1.58
C ALA A 69 15.36 15.40 -3.04
N GLU A 70 16.24 16.11 -3.74
CA GLU A 70 16.67 15.91 -5.11
C GLU A 70 17.45 14.61 -5.33
N TYR A 71 18.03 14.04 -4.27
CA TYR A 71 18.78 12.78 -4.33
C TYR A 71 17.92 11.56 -3.95
N ARG A 72 16.71 11.79 -3.43
CA ARG A 72 15.87 10.71 -2.93
C ARG A 72 15.40 9.81 -4.06
N GLN A 73 15.76 8.53 -3.97
CA GLN A 73 15.34 7.49 -4.90
C GLN A 73 14.30 6.60 -4.22
N HIS A 74 13.04 7.01 -4.23
CA HIS A 74 11.96 6.20 -3.64
C HIS A 74 11.74 4.90 -4.43
N ILE A 75 11.62 3.77 -3.75
CA ILE A 75 11.20 2.51 -4.38
C ILE A 75 9.68 2.60 -4.56
N SER A 76 9.20 2.68 -5.79
CA SER A 76 7.78 2.94 -6.07
C SER A 76 7.23 2.04 -7.16
N GLU A 77 6.02 1.53 -6.93
CA GLU A 77 5.25 0.80 -7.94
C GLU A 77 3.84 1.39 -8.06
N THR A 78 3.33 1.45 -9.28
CA THR A 78 1.96 1.92 -9.55
C THR A 78 1.08 0.78 -10.01
N LEU A 79 -0.02 0.57 -9.30
CA LEU A 79 -1.05 -0.37 -9.67
C LEU A 79 -2.27 0.36 -10.25
N VAL A 80 -2.97 -0.31 -11.15
CA VAL A 80 -4.22 0.17 -11.76
C VAL A 80 -5.37 -0.65 -11.17
N ALA A 81 -6.29 0.02 -10.48
CA ALA A 81 -7.49 -0.60 -9.99
C ALA A 81 -8.43 -0.92 -11.15
N LYS A 82 -8.68 -2.21 -11.38
CA LYS A 82 -9.53 -2.70 -12.47
C LYS A 82 -10.84 -3.25 -11.91
N PRO A 83 -11.97 -3.04 -12.61
CA PRO A 83 -13.28 -3.47 -12.12
C PRO A 83 -13.43 -4.96 -11.84
N ASN A 84 -12.70 -5.82 -12.53
CA ASN A 84 -12.79 -7.27 -12.35
C ASN A 84 -12.01 -7.80 -11.12
N LEU A 85 -11.26 -6.95 -10.42
CA LEU A 85 -10.48 -7.35 -9.26
C LEU A 85 -11.32 -7.26 -7.98
N LEU A 86 -11.46 -8.39 -7.29
CA LEU A 86 -12.22 -8.49 -6.03
C LEU A 86 -11.72 -7.57 -4.92
N ALA A 87 -10.45 -7.17 -4.96
CA ALA A 87 -9.85 -6.26 -3.99
C ALA A 87 -10.46 -4.85 -4.03
N PHE A 88 -11.01 -4.42 -5.18
CA PHE A 88 -11.55 -3.06 -5.38
C PHE A 88 -13.08 -3.02 -5.41
N GLN A 89 -13.73 -4.15 -5.14
CA GLN A 89 -15.18 -4.21 -4.98
C GLN A 89 -15.62 -3.53 -3.68
N ARG A 90 -16.91 -3.18 -3.63
CA ARG A 90 -17.53 -2.60 -2.43
C ARG A 90 -17.32 -3.56 -1.24
N PRO A 91 -16.68 -3.11 -0.15
CA PRO A 91 -16.35 -3.98 0.96
C PRO A 91 -17.62 -4.37 1.73
N THR A 92 -17.78 -5.67 1.96
CA THR A 92 -18.87 -6.24 2.78
C THR A 92 -18.43 -6.52 4.22
N ALA A 93 -17.16 -6.28 4.54
CA ALA A 93 -16.56 -6.45 5.85
C ALA A 93 -15.74 -5.19 6.22
N PRO A 94 -15.43 -4.94 7.50
CA PRO A 94 -14.70 -3.75 7.93
C PRO A 94 -13.40 -3.49 7.15
N ARG A 95 -12.71 -4.58 6.76
CA ARG A 95 -11.61 -4.59 5.79
C ARG A 95 -11.83 -5.71 4.80
N ASN A 96 -11.72 -5.44 3.50
CA ASN A 96 -11.76 -6.48 2.48
C ASN A 96 -10.60 -7.47 2.69
N TYR A 97 -10.92 -8.76 2.76
CA TYR A 97 -9.92 -9.81 2.95
C TYR A 97 -8.99 -9.95 1.74
N LYS A 98 -9.45 -9.57 0.54
CA LYS A 98 -8.61 -9.43 -0.65
C LYS A 98 -7.95 -8.06 -0.66
N GLY A 99 -6.62 -8.06 -0.59
CA GLY A 99 -5.79 -6.90 -0.91
C GLY A 99 -5.23 -7.00 -2.32
N TYR A 100 -4.77 -5.89 -2.86
CA TYR A 100 -4.07 -5.84 -4.15
C TYR A 100 -2.74 -5.11 -4.00
N GLY A 101 -1.70 -5.60 -4.63
CA GLY A 101 -0.35 -5.08 -4.49
C GLY A 101 0.69 -6.10 -4.92
N TYR A 102 1.87 -6.04 -4.32
CA TYR A 102 3.05 -6.73 -4.81
C TYR A 102 3.62 -7.64 -3.71
N VAL A 103 3.73 -8.93 -4.03
CA VAL A 103 4.43 -9.93 -3.21
C VAL A 103 5.92 -9.63 -3.15
N GLU A 104 6.48 -9.19 -4.27
CA GLU A 104 7.89 -8.88 -4.46
C GLU A 104 8.06 -7.37 -4.69
N PHE A 105 7.66 -6.54 -3.70
CA PHE A 105 7.68 -5.09 -3.85
C PHE A 105 9.11 -4.52 -3.82
N ALA A 106 9.90 -4.93 -2.84
CA ALA A 106 11.29 -4.48 -2.69
C ALA A 106 12.16 -5.58 -2.08
N PRO A 107 13.37 -5.86 -2.60
CA PRO A 107 14.30 -6.79 -1.98
C PRO A 107 14.65 -6.36 -0.55
N ILE A 108 14.62 -7.29 0.41
CA ILE A 108 14.96 -7.00 1.81
C ILE A 108 16.38 -6.46 1.92
N GLU A 109 17.30 -6.92 1.08
CA GLU A 109 18.69 -6.44 1.05
C GLU A 109 18.77 -4.95 0.74
N GLN A 110 18.01 -4.47 -0.25
CA GLN A 110 17.94 -3.04 -0.59
C GLN A 110 17.31 -2.22 0.54
N ILE A 111 16.29 -2.76 1.22
CA ILE A 111 15.61 -2.08 2.32
C ILE A 111 16.50 -1.88 3.55
N ARG A 112 17.58 -2.66 3.69
CA ARG A 112 18.56 -2.50 4.77
C ARG A 112 19.46 -1.28 4.58
N ASP A 113 19.46 -0.66 3.40
CA ASP A 113 20.24 0.55 3.18
C ASP A 113 19.77 1.67 4.12
N PRO A 114 20.69 2.42 4.76
CA PRO A 114 20.35 3.44 5.76
C PRO A 114 19.40 4.54 5.25
N GLN A 115 19.31 4.71 3.93
CA GLN A 115 18.41 5.68 3.32
C GLN A 115 16.93 5.27 3.43
N TYR A 116 16.59 3.98 3.51
CA TYR A 116 15.20 3.52 3.62
C TYR A 116 14.77 3.26 5.07
N VAL A 117 15.71 3.02 5.97
CA VAL A 117 15.47 2.84 7.42
C VAL A 117 16.37 3.79 8.22
N LYS A 118 15.80 4.91 8.67
CA LYS A 118 16.46 5.92 9.51
C LYS A 118 15.83 5.89 10.91
N ASN A 119 16.64 5.89 11.97
CA ASN A 119 16.16 5.84 13.36
C ASN A 119 15.14 4.71 13.63
N ASN A 120 15.45 3.50 13.15
CA ASN A 120 14.57 2.32 13.25
C ASN A 120 13.15 2.55 12.68
N THR A 121 13.03 3.46 11.71
CA THR A 121 11.76 3.88 11.13
C THR A 121 11.83 3.80 9.61
N MET A 122 10.83 3.16 9.02
CA MET A 122 10.60 3.13 7.58
C MET A 122 9.38 3.99 7.26
N LEU A 123 9.50 4.83 6.25
CA LEU A 123 8.39 5.62 5.74
C LEU A 123 7.82 4.96 4.50
N VAL A 124 6.51 4.73 4.50
CA VAL A 124 5.78 4.15 3.38
C VAL A 124 4.67 5.10 2.99
N ARG A 125 4.55 5.40 1.70
CA ARG A 125 3.57 6.34 1.15
C ARG A 125 2.63 5.60 0.21
N ILE A 126 1.36 5.97 0.31
CA ILE A 126 0.33 5.64 -0.68
C ILE A 126 -0.15 6.94 -1.32
N GLN A 127 -0.24 6.96 -2.65
CA GLN A 127 -0.75 8.08 -3.41
C GLN A 127 -1.86 7.59 -4.33
N ILE A 128 -3.02 8.21 -4.22
CA ILE A 128 -4.20 7.94 -5.05
C ILE A 128 -4.25 9.02 -6.12
N PHE A 129 -4.38 8.61 -7.39
CA PHE A 129 -4.57 9.54 -8.50
C PHE A 129 -6.05 9.54 -8.90
N HIS A 130 -6.64 10.73 -8.90
CA HIS A 130 -7.98 11.02 -9.40
C HIS A 130 -7.90 11.54 -10.83
#